data_AF-A0A7W0ANP0-F1
#
_entry.id   AF-A0A7W0ANP0-F1
#
_cell.length_a   1.000
_cell.length_b   1.000
_cell.length_c   1.000
_cell.angle_alpha   90.00
_cell.angle_beta   90.00
_cell.angle_gamma   90.00
#
_symmetry.space_group_name_H-M   'P 1'
#
loop_
_entity.id
_entity.type
_entity.pdbx_description
1 polymer ?
#
loop_
_entity_poly.entity_id
_entity_poly.type
_entity_poly.pdbx_seq_one_letter_code
_entity_poly.pdbx_strand_id
1 'polypeptide(L)'
;MPTEEEIRQALTNVIDPELRKDIVELGMVRRIAQHDGGQVHVTVSLTTSGCPIRSHFEQAVAEHVGALDGVTQVATDFDVLSDSEKQTLQQRLGRGTLPQGALARVKNVICVGSGKGGVGKSTVTVNLAAALQGEGMQAAAMDADVWG
;
A
#
# COMPACT_ATOMS: atom_id res chain seq x y z
N MET A 1 5.73 32.01 6.94
CA MET A 1 6.10 30.67 6.46
C MET A 1 5.43 29.68 7.40
N PRO A 2 4.67 28.71 6.89
CA PRO A 2 3.96 27.75 7.74
C PRO A 2 4.96 26.83 8.45
N THR A 3 4.62 26.41 9.65
CA THR A 3 5.38 25.44 10.45
C THR A 3 5.36 24.05 9.81
N GLU A 4 6.31 23.19 10.20
CA GLU A 4 6.32 21.80 9.71
C GLU A 4 5.04 21.05 10.06
N GLU A 5 4.47 21.34 11.24
CA GLU A 5 3.23 20.72 11.68
C GLU A 5 2.03 21.18 10.83
N GLU A 6 1.94 22.46 10.49
CA GLU A 6 0.90 22.97 9.58
C GLU A 6 1.00 22.35 8.19
N ILE A 7 2.23 22.20 7.66
CA ILE A 7 2.45 21.51 6.37
C ILE A 7 2.07 20.04 6.49
N ARG A 8 2.48 19.36 7.56
CA ARG A 8 2.13 17.95 7.81
C ARG A 8 0.63 17.78 7.94
N GLN A 9 -0.08 18.71 8.57
CA GLN A 9 -1.53 18.70 8.66
C GLN A 9 -2.21 18.96 7.31
N ALA A 10 -1.67 19.82 6.46
CA ALA A 10 -2.19 19.98 5.09
C ALA A 10 -2.03 18.69 4.26
N LEU A 11 -0.90 17.99 4.44
CA LEU A 11 -0.60 16.73 3.75
C LEU A 11 -1.54 15.57 4.13
N THR A 12 -2.31 15.64 5.22
CA THR A 12 -3.33 14.63 5.53
C THR A 12 -4.52 14.65 4.55
N ASN A 13 -4.67 15.73 3.78
CA ASN A 13 -5.68 15.79 2.71
C ASN A 13 -5.20 15.13 1.41
N VAL A 14 -3.91 14.80 1.30
CA VAL A 14 -3.35 14.15 0.12
C VAL A 14 -3.59 12.64 0.23
N ILE A 15 -4.53 12.15 -0.57
CA ILE A 15 -4.95 10.74 -0.56
C ILE A 15 -4.20 9.92 -1.61
N ASP A 16 -3.65 8.78 -1.19
CA ASP A 16 -3.16 7.75 -2.09
C ASP A 16 -4.36 7.08 -2.81
N PRO A 17 -4.45 7.15 -4.14
CA PRO A 17 -5.62 6.66 -4.87
C PRO A 17 -5.71 5.12 -4.92
N GLU A 18 -4.62 4.39 -4.68
CA GLU A 18 -4.62 2.93 -4.61
C GLU A 18 -5.03 2.43 -3.22
N LEU A 19 -4.51 3.08 -2.17
CA LEU A 19 -4.70 2.68 -0.77
C LEU A 19 -5.88 3.38 -0.10
N ARG A 20 -6.40 4.45 -0.72
CA ARG A 20 -7.54 5.28 -0.25
C ARG A 20 -7.37 5.80 1.18
N LYS A 21 -6.14 6.08 1.57
CA LYS A 21 -5.75 6.67 2.86
C LYS A 21 -4.79 7.82 2.61
N ASP A 22 -4.64 8.71 3.58
CA ASP A 22 -3.73 9.82 3.45
C ASP A 22 -2.27 9.40 3.59
N ILE A 23 -1.39 10.13 2.91
CA ILE A 23 0.05 9.82 2.86
C ILE A 23 0.76 10.00 4.22
N VAL A 24 0.18 10.72 5.17
CA VAL A 24 0.76 10.93 6.51
C VAL A 24 0.52 9.70 7.37
N GLU A 25 -0.71 9.19 7.43
CA GLU A 25 -1.07 7.94 8.10
C GLU A 25 -0.31 6.74 7.51
N LEU A 26 -0.16 6.72 6.18
CA LEU A 26 0.60 5.69 5.48
C LEU A 26 2.11 5.79 5.74
N GLY A 27 2.59 6.88 6.36
CA GLY A 27 4.02 7.08 6.63
C GLY A 27 4.84 7.30 5.35
N MET A 28 4.20 7.80 4.30
CA MET A 28 4.83 8.05 3.00
C MET A 28 5.48 9.44 2.92
N VAL A 29 5.22 10.34 3.87
CA VAL A 29 5.92 11.63 3.96
C VAL A 29 7.30 11.43 4.59
N ARG A 30 8.33 11.42 3.75
CA ARG A 30 9.73 11.15 4.14
C ARG A 30 10.38 12.35 4.78
N ARG A 31 10.16 13.51 4.18
CA ARG A 31 10.82 14.76 4.56
C ARG A 31 9.96 15.95 4.15
N ILE A 32 9.96 16.96 5.02
CA ILE A 32 9.45 18.29 4.73
C ILE A 32 10.63 19.24 4.93
N ALA A 33 10.99 20.00 3.90
CA ALA A 33 12.02 21.02 3.97
C ALA A 33 11.42 22.36 3.58
N GLN A 34 11.65 23.37 4.43
CA GLN A 34 11.21 24.73 4.19
C GLN A 34 12.45 25.57 3.91
N HIS A 35 12.36 26.42 2.88
CA HIS A 35 13.44 27.27 2.45
C HIS A 35 13.02 28.75 2.50
N ASP A 36 14.01 29.62 2.62
CA ASP A 36 13.79 31.07 2.58
C ASP A 36 13.05 31.47 1.30
N GLY A 37 12.16 32.46 1.41
CA GLY A 37 11.32 32.90 0.30
C GLY A 37 10.02 32.11 0.12
N GLY A 38 9.68 31.20 1.04
CA GLY A 38 8.38 30.51 1.07
C GLY A 38 8.33 29.24 0.21
N GLN A 39 9.48 28.67 -0.12
CA GLN A 39 9.57 27.46 -0.94
C GLN A 39 9.52 26.21 -0.04
N VAL A 40 8.64 25.27 -0.34
CA VAL A 40 8.45 24.03 0.43
C VAL A 40 8.75 22.82 -0.45
N HIS A 41 9.66 21.96 0.01
CA HIS A 41 9.99 20.69 -0.62
C HIS A 41 9.44 19.54 0.22
N VAL A 42 8.64 18.68 -0.41
CA VAL A 42 8.08 17.48 0.23
C VAL A 42 8.62 16.25 -0.49
N THR A 43 9.25 15.34 0.24
CA THR A 43 9.66 14.04 -0.31
C THR A 43 8.61 12.99 0.04
N VAL A 44 8.03 12.35 -0.98
CA VAL A 44 7.00 11.32 -0.85
C VAL A 44 7.55 9.96 -1.30
N SER A 45 7.48 8.98 -0.40
CA SER A 45 7.92 7.60 -0.66
C SER A 45 6.80 6.78 -1.28
N LEU A 46 7.02 6.30 -2.50
CA LEU A 46 6.06 5.50 -3.25
C LEU A 46 6.23 3.99 -2.98
N THR A 47 5.17 3.22 -3.20
CA THR A 47 5.20 1.76 -3.06
C THR A 47 5.99 1.05 -4.16
N THR A 48 6.03 1.62 -5.37
CA THR A 48 6.72 1.04 -6.54
C THR A 48 7.34 2.11 -7.45
N SER A 49 8.45 1.76 -8.10
CA SER A 49 9.16 2.58 -9.08
C SER A 49 8.50 2.46 -10.46
N GLY A 50 7.78 3.50 -10.88
CA GLY A 50 7.20 3.58 -12.24
C GLY A 50 5.73 3.99 -12.29
N CYS A 51 5.13 4.39 -11.17
CA CYS A 51 3.70 4.67 -11.15
C CYS A 51 3.35 6.00 -11.85
N PRO A 52 2.35 6.04 -12.78
CA PRO A 52 1.80 7.28 -13.35
C PRO A 52 1.19 8.22 -12.29
N ILE A 53 1.08 7.73 -11.05
CA ILE A 53 0.56 8.38 -9.87
C ILE A 53 1.44 9.52 -9.34
N ARG A 54 2.69 9.66 -9.80
CA ARG A 54 3.58 10.77 -9.39
C ARG A 54 2.91 12.14 -9.62
N SER A 55 2.31 12.32 -10.78
CA SER A 55 1.62 13.58 -11.11
C SER A 55 0.42 13.85 -10.21
N HIS A 56 -0.27 12.79 -9.74
CA HIS A 56 -1.36 12.93 -8.78
C HIS A 56 -0.87 13.47 -7.45
N PHE A 57 0.25 12.93 -6.94
CA PHE A 57 0.86 13.44 -5.71
C PHE A 57 1.43 14.84 -5.88
N GLU A 58 2.11 15.14 -6.99
CA GLU A 58 2.61 16.50 -7.28
C GLU A 58 1.45 17.52 -7.27
N GLN A 59 0.35 17.22 -7.95
CA GLN A 59 -0.82 18.10 -8.01
C GLN A 59 -1.49 18.26 -6.64
N ALA A 60 -1.77 17.15 -5.93
CA ALA A 60 -2.43 17.20 -4.64
C ALA A 60 -1.59 17.88 -3.56
N VAL A 61 -0.26 17.64 -3.55
CA VAL A 61 0.66 18.32 -2.63
C VAL A 61 0.74 19.81 -2.96
N ALA A 62 0.84 20.19 -4.23
CA ALA A 62 0.84 21.59 -4.64
C ALA A 62 -0.48 22.30 -4.29
N GLU A 63 -1.63 21.62 -4.44
CA GLU A 63 -2.95 22.14 -4.09
C GLU A 63 -3.08 22.39 -2.58
N HIS A 64 -2.77 21.39 -1.74
CA HIS A 64 -3.01 21.49 -0.30
C HIS A 64 -1.93 22.27 0.44
N VAL A 65 -0.65 22.09 0.09
CA VAL A 65 0.47 22.81 0.74
C VAL A 65 0.61 24.22 0.17
N GLY A 66 0.36 24.40 -1.13
CA GLY A 66 0.42 25.72 -1.78
C GLY A 66 -0.69 26.68 -1.33
N ALA A 67 -1.77 26.17 -0.74
CA ALA A 67 -2.82 26.98 -0.15
C ALA A 67 -2.46 27.57 1.23
N LEU A 68 -1.32 27.19 1.83
CA LEU A 68 -0.88 27.69 3.12
C LEU A 68 -0.27 29.10 3.02
N ASP A 69 -0.57 29.95 4.00
CA ASP A 69 -0.09 31.32 4.03
C ASP A 69 1.44 31.40 4.09
N GLY A 70 2.02 32.12 3.12
CA GLY A 70 3.46 32.32 3.01
C GLY A 70 4.19 31.21 2.25
N VAL A 71 3.47 30.28 1.62
CA VAL A 71 4.02 29.38 0.59
C VAL A 71 3.97 30.08 -0.77
N THR A 72 5.11 30.13 -1.45
CA THR A 72 5.24 30.74 -2.79
C THR A 72 5.46 29.70 -3.88
N GLN A 73 6.06 28.57 -3.52
CA GLN A 73 6.34 27.47 -4.43
C GLN A 73 6.42 26.15 -3.67
N VAL A 74 5.88 25.10 -4.28
CA VAL A 74 5.92 23.74 -3.76
C VAL A 74 6.66 22.86 -4.76
N ALA A 75 7.61 22.07 -4.29
CA ALA A 75 8.27 21.03 -5.05
C ALA A 75 8.08 19.67 -4.36
N THR A 76 7.91 18.62 -5.16
CA THR A 76 7.70 17.27 -4.67
C THR A 76 8.76 16.34 -5.25
N ASP A 77 9.51 15.68 -4.37
CA ASP A 77 10.49 14.67 -4.71
C ASP A 77 9.93 13.28 -4.40
N PHE A 78 10.40 12.27 -5.13
CA PHE A 78 9.93 10.89 -4.95
C PHE A 78 11.07 9.92 -4.77
N ASP A 79 10.95 9.07 -3.76
CA ASP A 79 11.72 7.84 -3.62
C ASP A 79 10.78 6.63 -3.55
N VAL A 80 11.34 5.47 -3.22
CA VAL A 80 10.59 4.21 -3.09
C VAL A 80 10.77 3.69 -1.68
N LEU A 81 9.68 3.22 -1.06
CA LEU A 81 9.71 2.57 0.25
C LEU A 81 10.70 1.40 0.26
N SER A 82 11.51 1.32 1.31
CA SER A 82 12.35 0.17 1.60
C SER A 82 11.51 -1.06 1.99
N ASP A 83 12.11 -2.25 2.00
CA ASP A 83 11.40 -3.48 2.33
C ASP A 83 10.83 -3.50 3.76
N SER A 84 11.55 -2.92 4.73
CA SER A 84 11.07 -2.77 6.10
C SER A 84 9.87 -1.82 6.18
N GLU A 85 9.89 -0.71 5.44
CA GLU A 85 8.79 0.26 5.40
C GLU A 85 7.55 -0.31 4.72
N LYS A 86 7.74 -1.08 3.63
CA LYS A 86 6.65 -1.84 3.00
C LYS A 86 6.01 -2.81 4.01
N GLN A 87 6.82 -3.44 4.87
CA GLN A 87 6.32 -4.35 5.89
C GLN A 87 5.52 -3.61 6.97
N THR A 88 5.99 -2.45 7.43
CA THR A 88 5.25 -1.57 8.36
C THR A 88 3.95 -1.08 7.74
N LEU A 89 3.96 -0.67 6.47
CA LEU A 89 2.77 -0.25 5.75
C LEU A 89 1.74 -1.38 5.65
N GLN A 90 2.17 -2.61 5.35
CA GLN A 90 1.30 -3.79 5.32
C GLN A 90 0.62 -4.03 6.68
N GLN A 91 1.38 -3.94 7.78
CA GLN A 91 0.84 -4.04 9.14
C GLN A 91 -0.22 -2.96 9.42
N ARG A 92 0.05 -1.70 9.06
CA ARG A 92 -0.89 -0.57 9.24
C ARG A 92 -2.17 -0.72 8.41
N LEU A 93 -2.07 -1.33 7.24
CA LEU A 93 -3.21 -1.61 6.38
C LEU A 93 -4.06 -2.79 6.88
N GLY A 94 -3.71 -3.42 8.00
CA GLY A 94 -4.39 -4.63 8.47
C GLY A 94 -4.23 -5.81 7.50
N ARG A 95 -3.33 -5.68 6.51
CA ARG A 95 -2.88 -6.79 5.67
C ARG A 95 -1.89 -7.54 6.54
N GLY A 96 -2.42 -8.43 7.38
CA GLY A 96 -1.66 -9.18 8.36
C GLY A 96 -0.35 -9.70 7.77
N THR A 97 0.72 -9.62 8.55
CA THR A 97 1.96 -10.33 8.21
C THR A 97 1.59 -11.76 7.85
N LEU A 98 2.10 -12.24 6.70
CA LEU A 98 1.97 -13.66 6.35
C LEU A 98 2.29 -14.49 7.61
N PRO A 99 1.42 -15.42 8.03
CA PRO A 99 1.60 -16.14 9.28
C PRO A 99 2.98 -16.80 9.31
N GLN A 100 3.74 -16.58 10.39
CA GLN A 100 5.05 -17.23 10.57
C GLN A 100 4.87 -18.76 10.47
N GLY A 101 5.82 -19.43 9.80
CA GLY A 101 5.77 -20.88 9.59
C GLY A 101 5.59 -21.27 8.13
N ALA A 102 5.05 -22.47 7.87
CA ALA A 102 4.97 -23.04 6.53
C ALA A 102 4.18 -22.18 5.53
N LEU A 103 3.15 -21.47 6.01
CA LEU A 103 2.30 -20.59 5.19
C LEU A 103 3.02 -19.32 4.72
N ALA A 104 4.03 -18.82 5.45
CA ALA A 104 4.86 -17.69 4.98
C ALA A 104 5.67 -18.01 3.72
N ARG A 105 5.91 -19.30 3.42
CA ARG A 105 6.60 -19.74 2.21
C ARG A 105 5.68 -19.88 0.99
N VAL A 106 4.37 -19.75 1.18
CA VAL A 106 3.38 -19.89 0.11
C VAL A 106 3.33 -18.60 -0.69
N LYS A 107 3.76 -18.66 -1.95
CA LYS A 107 3.80 -17.50 -2.86
C LYS A 107 2.41 -17.06 -3.32
N ASN A 108 1.50 -18.02 -3.51
CA ASN A 108 0.18 -17.79 -4.09
C ASN A 108 -0.88 -18.53 -3.27
N VAL A 109 -1.98 -17.86 -2.95
CA VAL A 109 -3.14 -18.43 -2.27
C VAL A 109 -4.34 -18.36 -3.20
N ILE A 110 -4.97 -19.51 -3.48
CA ILE A 110 -6.18 -19.60 -4.31
C ILE A 110 -7.34 -19.99 -3.41
N CYS A 111 -8.31 -19.10 -3.24
CA CYS A 111 -9.51 -19.38 -2.46
C CYS A 111 -10.57 -20.07 -3.32
N VAL A 112 -10.99 -21.27 -2.92
CA VAL A 112 -12.10 -22.02 -3.53
C VAL A 112 -13.26 -22.05 -2.55
N GLY A 113 -14.31 -21.25 -2.81
CA GLY A 113 -15.45 -21.07 -1.91
C GLY A 113 -16.78 -21.48 -2.52
N SER A 114 -17.76 -21.81 -1.67
CA SER A 114 -19.17 -21.99 -2.05
C SER A 114 -20.09 -21.48 -0.94
N GLY A 115 -21.18 -20.79 -1.30
CA GLY A 115 -22.23 -20.40 -0.35
C GLY A 115 -23.27 -21.51 -0.07
N LYS A 116 -23.10 -22.71 -0.62
CA LYS A 116 -24.01 -23.86 -0.43
C LYS A 116 -23.24 -25.18 -0.27
N GLY A 117 -23.76 -26.08 0.56
CA GLY A 117 -23.24 -27.44 0.70
C GLY A 117 -23.42 -28.28 -0.58
N GLY A 118 -22.47 -29.16 -0.86
CA GLY A 118 -22.60 -30.17 -1.94
C GLY A 118 -22.31 -29.71 -3.38
N VAL A 119 -21.90 -28.46 -3.62
CA VAL A 119 -21.66 -27.96 -5.00
C VAL A 119 -20.30 -28.37 -5.60
N GLY A 120 -19.52 -29.20 -4.91
CA GLY A 120 -18.23 -29.69 -5.40
C GLY A 120 -17.01 -28.81 -5.06
N LYS A 121 -17.09 -27.91 -4.07
CA LYS A 121 -15.94 -27.09 -3.58
C LYS A 121 -14.68 -27.94 -3.40
N SER A 122 -14.77 -29.03 -2.62
CA SER A 122 -13.64 -29.92 -2.34
C SER A 122 -13.17 -30.68 -3.58
N THR A 123 -14.08 -31.05 -4.48
CA THR A 123 -13.75 -31.70 -5.76
C THR A 123 -12.91 -30.77 -6.65
N VAL A 124 -13.29 -29.49 -6.74
CA VAL A 124 -12.53 -28.49 -7.50
C VAL A 124 -11.18 -28.23 -6.85
N THR A 125 -11.13 -28.05 -5.52
CA THR A 125 -9.87 -27.81 -4.80
C THR A 125 -8.86 -28.94 -5.01
N VAL A 126 -9.28 -30.21 -4.89
CA VAL A 126 -8.37 -31.36 -5.04
C VAL A 126 -7.89 -31.51 -6.47
N ASN A 127 -8.76 -31.37 -7.47
CA ASN A 127 -8.37 -31.47 -8.88
C ASN A 127 -7.43 -30.32 -9.29
N LEU A 128 -7.68 -29.11 -8.80
CA LEU A 128 -6.81 -27.96 -9.06
C LEU A 128 -5.41 -28.18 -8.45
N ALA A 129 -5.34 -28.65 -7.21
CA ALA A 129 -4.05 -28.96 -6.57
C ALA A 129 -3.30 -30.06 -7.32
N ALA A 130 -4.00 -31.12 -7.74
CA ALA A 130 -3.41 -32.22 -8.51
C ALA A 130 -2.90 -31.75 -9.89
N ALA A 131 -3.65 -30.88 -10.58
CA ALA A 131 -3.24 -30.30 -11.86
C ALA A 131 -1.97 -29.45 -11.72
N LEU A 132 -1.92 -28.57 -10.71
CA LEU A 132 -0.74 -27.74 -10.43
C LEU A 132 0.48 -28.59 -10.08
N GLN A 133 0.32 -29.65 -9.30
CA GLN A 133 1.38 -30.62 -9.03
C GLN A 133 1.82 -31.36 -10.31
N GLY A 134 0.88 -31.69 -11.20
CA GLY A 134 1.15 -32.29 -12.51
C GLY A 134 1.96 -31.38 -13.44
N GLU A 135 1.81 -30.06 -13.31
CA GLU A 135 2.64 -29.06 -13.99
C GLU A 135 3.99 -28.79 -13.29
N GLY A 136 4.32 -29.56 -12.24
CA GLY A 136 5.58 -29.44 -11.50
C GLY A 136 5.60 -28.34 -10.43
N MET A 137 4.46 -27.74 -10.09
CA MET A 137 4.37 -26.73 -9.04
C MET A 137 4.25 -27.36 -7.65
N GLN A 138 4.83 -26.70 -6.64
CA GLN A 138 4.57 -27.05 -5.24
C GLN A 138 3.20 -26.51 -4.83
N ALA A 139 2.21 -27.40 -4.74
CA ALA A 139 0.85 -27.07 -4.33
C ALA A 139 0.36 -27.99 -3.21
N ALA A 140 -0.50 -27.46 -2.35
CA ALA A 140 -1.18 -28.20 -1.29
C ALA A 140 -2.61 -27.69 -1.15
N ALA A 141 -3.53 -28.56 -0.73
CA ALA A 141 -4.89 -28.18 -0.37
C ALA A 141 -4.99 -28.02 1.15
N MET A 142 -5.68 -26.97 1.60
CA MET A 142 -5.99 -26.70 2.99
C MET A 142 -7.48 -26.39 3.08
N ASP A 143 -8.17 -27.02 4.03
CA ASP A 143 -9.56 -26.67 4.31
C ASP A 143 -9.60 -25.46 5.23
N ALA A 144 -10.51 -24.54 4.97
CA ALA A 144 -10.65 -23.30 5.71
C ALA A 144 -12.14 -22.98 5.87
N ASP A 145 -12.65 -23.15 7.08
CA ASP A 145 -14.02 -22.78 7.43
C ASP A 145 -14.09 -21.27 7.70
N VAL A 146 -14.60 -20.54 6.71
CA VAL A 146 -14.78 -19.08 6.79
C VAL A 146 -16.14 -18.71 7.39
N TRP A 147 -17.14 -19.59 7.28
CA TRP A 147 -18.53 -19.27 7.59
C TRP A 147 -19.13 -20.00 8.80
N GLY A 148 -18.47 -21.03 9.33
CA GLY A 148 -19.03 -21.89 10.39
C GLY A 148 -20.09 -22.86 9.88
#